data_AF-A0A0Q5YPQ8-F1
#
_entry.id   AF-A0A0Q5YPQ8-F1
#
_cell.length_a   1.000
_cell.length_b   1.000
_cell.length_c   1.000
_cell.angle_alpha   90.00
_cell.angle_beta   90.00
_cell.angle_gamma   90.00
#
_symmetry.space_group_name_H-M   'P 1'
#
loop_
_entity.id
_entity.type
_entity.pdbx_description
1 polymer ?
#
loop_
_entity_poly.entity_id
_entity_poly.type
_entity_poly.pdbx_seq_one_letter_code
_entity_poly.pdbx_strand_id
1 'polypeptide(L)' 'MKHKFPVGSRVLFTASNVARPAASGSYEVIRLLPTEGDDCQYRIKSSTEAFERVAKESQLALS' A
#
# COMPACT_ATOMS: atom_id res chain seq x y z
N MET A 1 -5.54 -4.93 -15.95
CA MET A 1 -4.14 -4.76 -15.50
C MET A 1 -3.77 -5.91 -14.58
N LYS A 2 -2.48 -6.28 -14.49
CA LYS A 2 -2.02 -7.27 -13.50
C LYS A 2 -1.50 -6.51 -12.29
N HIS A 3 -1.92 -6.93 -11.10
CA HIS A 3 -1.38 -6.40 -9.85
C HIS A 3 0.12 -6.64 -9.78
N LYS A 4 0.91 -5.57 -9.59
CA LYS A 4 2.35 -5.65 -9.42
C LYS A 4 2.76 -6.28 -8.09
N PHE A 5 1.94 -6.08 -7.05
CA PHE A 5 2.21 -6.57 -5.70
C PHE A 5 1.17 -7.62 -5.29
N PRO A 6 1.50 -8.91 -5.17
CA PRO A 6 0.56 -9.91 -4.63
C PRO A 6 0.29 -9.72 -3.13
N VAL A 7 -0.79 -10.34 -2.63
CA VAL A 7 -1.06 -10.44 -1.18
C VAL A 7 0.12 -11.10 -0.47
N GLY A 8 0.54 -10.55 0.67
CA GLY A 8 1.74 -10.93 1.42
C GLY A 8 2.99 -10.11 1.07
N SER A 9 2.93 -9.26 0.04
CA SER A 9 4.08 -8.44 -0.35
C SER A 9 4.34 -7.31 0.64
N ARG A 10 5.62 -7.09 0.96
CA ARG A 10 6.06 -5.92 1.72
C ARG A 10 6.25 -4.72 0.80
N VAL A 11 5.54 -3.65 1.09
CA VAL A 11 5.52 -2.40 0.31
C VAL A 11 5.67 -1.20 1.23
N LEU A 12 6.29 -0.14 0.73
CA LEU A 12 6.38 1.15 1.38
C LEU A 12 5.29 2.06 0.83
N PHE A 13 4.56 2.72 1.71
CA PHE A 13 3.53 3.68 1.30
C PHE A 13 4.16 5.07 1.06
N THR A 14 4.32 5.44 -0.21
CA THR A 14 5.08 6.64 -0.62
C THR A 14 4.21 7.90 -0.82
N ALA A 15 2.89 7.76 -0.88
CA ALA A 15 1.97 8.89 -1.09
C ALA A 15 1.73 9.78 0.14
N SER A 16 2.46 9.56 1.23
CA SER A 16 2.40 10.43 2.40
C SER A 16 3.19 11.71 2.14
N ASN A 17 2.62 12.62 1.34
CA ASN A 17 3.19 13.92 0.96
C ASN A 17 3.44 14.91 2.11
N VAL A 18 3.19 14.60 3.39
CA VAL A 18 3.21 15.61 4.46
C VAL A 18 3.68 15.03 5.80
N ALA A 19 4.93 15.33 6.17
CA ALA A 19 5.37 15.63 7.54
C ALA A 19 5.03 14.64 8.69
N ARG A 20 4.84 13.34 8.43
CA ARG A 20 4.68 12.33 9.52
C ARG A 20 5.69 11.20 9.40
N PRO A 21 6.80 11.25 10.16
CA PRO A 21 7.80 10.17 10.23
C PRO A 21 7.20 8.83 10.72
N ALA A 22 6.05 8.86 11.39
CA ALA A 22 5.39 7.69 11.95
C ALA A 22 4.75 6.74 10.90
N ALA A 23 4.58 7.19 9.65
CA ALA A 23 3.98 6.39 8.56
C ALA A 23 5.02 5.81 7.59
N SER A 24 6.32 6.03 7.82
CA SER A 24 7.42 5.52 6.99
C SER A 24 7.75 4.04 7.26
N GLY A 25 6.75 3.24 7.62
CA GLY A 25 6.91 1.81 7.91
C GLY A 25 6.69 0.92 6.69
N SER A 26 7.26 -0.29 6.72
CA SER A 26 6.90 -1.35 5.77
C SER A 26 5.47 -1.81 6.05
N TYR A 27 4.65 -1.78 5.02
CA TYR A 27 3.30 -2.32 5.03
C TYR A 27 3.27 -3.68 4.34
N GLU A 28 2.29 -4.50 4.66
CA GLU A 28 2.00 -5.74 3.96
C GLU A 28 0.72 -5.61 3.16
N VAL A 29 0.74 -6.07 1.91
CA VAL A 29 -0.46 -6.16 1.08
C VAL A 29 -1.33 -7.28 1.62
N ILE A 30 -2.48 -6.94 2.22
CA ILE A 30 -3.42 -7.92 2.78
C ILE A 30 -4.57 -8.24 1.84
N ARG A 31 -4.83 -7.38 0.83
CA ARG A 31 -5.88 -7.61 -0.17
C ARG A 31 -5.63 -6.81 -1.44
N LEU A 32 -5.93 -7.44 -2.57
CA LEU A 32 -6.01 -6.78 -3.89
C LEU A 32 -7.44 -6.24 -4.05
N LEU A 33 -7.59 -4.96 -4.33
CA LEU A 33 -8.88 -4.34 -4.63
C LEU A 33 -9.08 -4.26 -6.15
N PRO A 34 -10.34 -4.24 -6.63
CA PRO A 34 -10.60 -4.01 -8.03
C PRO A 34 -9.94 -2.70 -8.49
N THR A 35 -9.34 -2.72 -9.67
CA THR A 35 -8.78 -1.54 -10.32
C THR A 35 -9.90 -0.54 -10.62
N GLU A 36 -9.78 0.69 -10.13
CA GLU A 36 -10.59 1.79 -10.64
C GLU A 36 -9.83 2.47 -11.78
N GLY A 37 -10.28 2.23 -13.02
CA GLY A 37 -9.62 2.74 -14.22
C GLY A 37 -8.24 2.11 -14.43
N ASP A 38 -7.21 2.95 -14.50
CA ASP A 38 -5.83 2.59 -14.86
C ASP A 38 -4.89 2.33 -13.66
N ASP A 39 -5.39 2.32 -12.43
CA ASP A 39 -4.54 2.10 -11.24
C ASP A 39 -5.06 0.95 -10.37
N CYS A 40 -4.17 0.03 -10.00
CA CYS A 40 -4.48 -1.08 -9.11
C CYS A 40 -4.54 -0.60 -7.67
N GLN A 41 -5.61 -0.94 -6.94
CA GLN A 41 -5.73 -0.60 -5.54
C GLN A 41 -5.38 -1.80 -4.66
N TYR A 42 -4.84 -1.50 -3.47
CA TYR A 42 -4.38 -2.48 -2.50
C TYR A 42 -4.83 -2.07 -1.11
N ARG A 43 -5.33 -3.03 -0.32
CA ARG A 43 -5.37 -2.85 1.14
C ARG A 43 -4.02 -3.26 1.69
N ILE A 44 -3.41 -2.34 2.40
CA ILE A 44 -2.14 -2.51 3.08
C ILE A 44 -2.35 -2.39 4.59
N LYS A 45 -1.56 -3.12 5.36
CA LYS A 45 -1.57 -3.07 6.82
C LYS A 45 -0.14 -3.01 7.34
N SER A 46 0.13 -2.10 8.27
CA SER A 46 1.38 -2.10 9.02
C SER A 46 1.18 -2.85 10.33
N SER A 47 2.21 -3.52 10.83
CA SER A 47 2.23 -4.06 12.20
C SER A 47 2.25 -2.96 13.26
N THR A 48 2.62 -1.73 12.88
CA THR A 48 2.68 -0.56 13.76
C THR A 48 1.39 0.27 13.77
N GLU A 49 0.47 0.04 12.83
CA GLU A 49 -0.84 0.70 12.78
C GLU A 49 -1.95 -0.30 13.07
N ALA A 50 -2.91 0.09 13.92
CA ALA A 50 -4.06 -0.77 14.25
C ALA A 50 -5.11 -0.82 13.12
N PHE A 51 -4.99 0.02 12.10
CA PHE A 51 -5.94 0.16 11.02
C PHE A 51 -5.31 -0.21 9.66
N GLU A 52 -6.17 -0.58 8.73
CA GLU A 52 -5.80 -0.88 7.35
C GLU A 52 -5.93 0.38 6.50
N ARG A 53 -5.09 0.50 5.47
CA ARG A 53 -5.11 1.62 4.53
C ARG A 53 -5.33 1.11 3.13
N VAL A 54 -6.04 1.89 2.32
CA VAL A 54 -6.15 1.65 0.88
C VAL A 54 -5.14 2.53 0.17
N ALA A 55 -4.28 1.92 -0.63
CA ALA A 55 -3.24 2.58 -1.39
C ALA A 55 -3.32 2.15 -2.87
N LYS A 56 -3.02 3.08 -3.77
CA LYS A 56 -2.88 2.82 -5.20
C LYS A 56 -1.51 2.21 -5.52
N GLU A 57 -1.36 1.52 -6.63
CA GLU A 57 -0.09 0.95 -7.08
C GLU A 57 0.97 2.03 -7.23
N SER A 58 0.57 3.17 -7.79
CA SER A 58 1.41 4.37 -7.94
C SER A 58 1.88 4.96 -6.62
N GLN A 59 1.22 4.61 -5.52
CA GLN A 59 1.51 5.10 -4.16
C GLN A 59 2.30 4.08 -3.32
N LEU A 60 2.70 2.97 -3.93
CA LEU A 60 3.44 1.88 -3.29
C LEU A 60 4.80 1.71 -3.96
N ALA A 61 5.82 1.55 -3.13
CA ALA A 61 7.14 1.12 -3.55
C ALA A 61 7.46 -0.26 -2.95
N LEU A 62 8.31 -1.03 -3.61
CA LEU A 62 8.85 -2.26 -3.02
C LEU A 62 9.75 -1.89 -1.83
N SER A 63 9.52 -2.53 -0.68
CA SER A 63 10.32 -2.34 0.54
C SER A 63 11.65 -3.08 0.48
#